data_AF-A0A947C1Q4-F1
#
_entry.id   AF-A0A947C1Q4-F1
#
_cell.length_a   1.000
_cell.length_b   1.000
_cell.length_c   1.000
_cell.angle_alpha   90.00
_cell.angle_beta   90.00
_cell.angle_gamma   90.00
#
_symmetry.space_group_name_H-M   'P 1'
#
loop_
_entity.id
_entity.type
_entity.pdbx_description
1 polymer ?
#
loop_
_entity_poly.entity_id
_entity_poly.type
_entity_poly.pdbx_seq_one_letter_code
_entity_poly.pdbx_strand_id
1 'polypeptide(L)' 'MSSLFSELKRRNVFKVATGYIILGWVVLQVGDVLVPLFELPDWTLKLLLFIGLLGFPFALLFAWALS' A
#
# COMPACT_ATOMS: atom_id res chain seq x y z
N MET A 1 -21.14 -1.81 23.63
CA MET A 1 -20.70 -0.68 22.77
C MET A 1 -19.41 -1.06 22.03
N SER A 2 -19.48 -2.01 21.08
CA SER A 2 -18.30 -2.44 20.31
C SER A 2 -18.68 -3.24 19.05
N SER A 3 -19.60 -2.72 18.21
CA SER A 3 -19.99 -3.43 16.97
C SER A 3 -19.08 -3.12 15.78
N LEU A 4 -18.59 -1.88 15.62
CA LEU A 4 -17.80 -1.50 14.44
C LEU A 4 -16.44 -2.23 14.33
N PHE A 5 -15.74 -2.41 15.45
CA PHE A 5 -14.47 -3.16 15.48
C PHE A 5 -14.66 -4.68 15.28
N SER A 6 -15.81 -5.23 15.65
CA SER A 6 -16.10 -6.67 15.47
C SER A 6 -16.57 -6.99 14.04
N GLU A 7 -17.31 -6.06 13.43
CA GLU A 7 -17.72 -6.15 12.02
C GLU A 7 -16.55 -5.96 11.04
N LEU A 8 -15.62 -5.04 11.33
CA LEU A 8 -14.38 -4.88 10.54
C LEU A 8 -13.46 -6.11 10.65
N LYS A 9 -13.45 -6.79 11.79
CA LYS A 9 -12.70 -8.04 12.00
C LYS A 9 -13.28 -9.22 11.21
N ARG A 10 -14.59 -9.21 10.89
CA ARG A 10 -15.28 -10.31 10.21
C ARG A 10 -15.09 -10.31 8.67
N ARG A 11 -14.67 -9.19 8.07
CA ARG A 11 -14.60 -9.01 6.59
C ARG A 11 -13.19 -9.07 5.96
N ASN A 12 -12.17 -9.60 6.63
CA ASN A 12 -10.81 -9.69 6.09
C ASN A 12 -10.16 -8.33 5.67
N VAL A 13 -10.75 -7.17 5.96
CA VAL A 13 -10.21 -5.84 5.57
C VAL A 13 -8.79 -5.64 6.12
N PHE A 14 -8.51 -6.16 7.33
CA PHE A 14 -7.17 -6.17 7.91
C PHE A 14 -6.15 -6.96 7.07
N LYS A 15 -6.55 -8.08 6.43
CA LYS A 15 -5.63 -8.84 5.57
C LYS A 15 -5.25 -8.04 4.32
N VAL A 16 -6.20 -7.29 3.76
CA VAL A 16 -5.93 -6.46 2.59
C VAL A 16 -5.09 -5.24 2.96
N ALA A 17 -5.35 -4.61 4.10
CA ALA A 17 -4.52 -3.52 4.61
C ALA A 17 -3.07 -3.96 4.84
N THR A 18 -2.86 -5.08 5.53
CA THR A 18 -1.52 -5.62 5.77
C THR A 18 -0.86 -6.07 4.46
N GLY A 19 -1.61 -6.75 3.56
CA GLY A 19 -1.10 -7.16 2.25
C GLY A 19 -0.66 -5.97 1.40
N TYR A 20 -1.40 -4.87 1.43
CA TYR A 20 -1.04 -3.65 0.73
C TYR A 20 0.22 -2.99 1.33
N ILE A 21 0.33 -2.91 2.67
CA ILE A 21 1.53 -2.38 3.32
C ILE A 21 2.77 -3.18 2.91
N ILE A 22 2.67 -4.52 2.90
CA ILE A 22 3.76 -5.40 2.48
C ILE A 22 4.11 -5.16 1.01
N LEU A 23 3.12 -5.10 0.12
CA LEU A 23 3.34 -4.83 -1.31
C LEU A 23 3.98 -3.46 -1.55
N GLY A 24 3.44 -2.41 -0.93
CA GLY A 24 3.96 -1.05 -1.03
C GLY A 24 5.40 -0.96 -0.51
N TRP A 25 5.69 -1.63 0.62
CA TRP A 25 7.06 -1.75 1.12
C TRP A 25 7.97 -2.42 0.10
N VAL A 26 7.58 -3.57 -0.47
CA VAL A 26 8.41 -4.29 -1.45
C VAL A 26 8.68 -3.44 -2.68
N VAL A 27 7.69 -2.70 -3.17
CA VAL A 27 7.87 -1.77 -4.30
C VAL A 27 8.88 -0.67 -3.96
N LEU A 28 8.79 -0.08 -2.77
CA LEU A 28 9.76 0.93 -2.33
C LEU A 28 11.16 0.35 -2.17
N GLN A 29 11.28 -0.86 -1.63
CA GLN A 29 12.56 -1.53 -1.45
C GLN A 29 13.21 -1.89 -2.78
N VAL A 30 12.42 -2.34 -3.77
CA VAL A 30 12.89 -2.54 -5.13
C VAL A 30 13.28 -1.21 -5.77
N GLY A 31 12.47 -0.16 -5.60
CA GLY A 31 12.77 1.19 -6.08
C GLY A 31 14.10 1.73 -5.53
N ASP A 32 14.37 1.52 -4.24
CA ASP A 32 15.62 1.94 -3.57
C ASP A 32 16.86 1.24 -4.13
N VAL A 33 16.70 0.04 -4.70
CA VAL A 33 17.77 -0.66 -5.42
C VAL A 33 17.86 -0.22 -6.87
N LEU A 34 16.73 -0.10 -7.57
CA LEU A 34 16.70 0.20 -9.01
C LEU A 34 17.06 1.65 -9.33
N VAL A 35 16.61 2.62 -8.51
CA VAL A 35 16.91 4.04 -8.73
C VAL A 35 18.41 4.31 -8.83
N PRO A 36 19.25 3.91 -7.85
CA PRO A 36 20.69 4.08 -7.98
C PRO A 36 21.31 3.17 -9.05
N LEU A 37 20.76 1.96 -9.27
CA LEU A 37 21.27 1.04 -10.29
C LEU A 37 21.14 1.58 -11.72
N PHE A 38 20.07 2.32 -12.00
CA PHE A 38 19.83 2.97 -13.30
C PHE A 38 20.28 4.44 -13.33
N GLU A 39 21.01 4.90 -12.32
CA GLU A 39 21.43 6.32 -12.16
C GLU A 39 20.25 7.30 -12.31
N LEU A 40 19.06 6.88 -11.86
CA LEU A 40 17.86 7.69 -11.94
C LEU A 40 17.93 8.84 -10.93
N PRO A 41 17.31 9.98 -11.22
CA PRO A 41 17.28 11.11 -10.30
C PRO A 41 16.62 10.75 -8.96
N ASP A 42 17.08 11.40 -7.87
CA ASP A 42 16.58 11.18 -6.51
C ASP A 42 15.07 11.46 -6.34
N TRP A 43 14.47 12.26 -7.22
CA TRP A 43 13.02 12.51 -7.22
C TRP A 43 12.20 11.29 -7.64
N THR A 44 12.82 10.30 -8.31
CA THR A 44 12.15 9.08 -8.77
C THR A 44 11.57 8.30 -7.59
N LEU A 45 12.35 8.13 -6.52
CA LEU A 45 11.92 7.40 -5.33
C LEU A 45 10.80 8.15 -4.60
N LYS A 46 10.87 9.49 -4.55
CA LYS A 46 9.79 10.33 -4.01
C LYS A 46 8.50 10.19 -4.82
N LEU A 47 8.57 10.13 -6.14
CA LEU A 47 7.40 9.87 -6.99
C LEU A 47 6.82 8.48 -6.76
N LEU A 48 7.68 7.46 -6.65
CA LEU A 48 7.25 6.08 -6.37
C LEU A 48 6.47 6.02 -5.05
N LEU A 49 6.98 6.72 -4.03
CA LEU A 49 6.34 6.87 -2.73
C LEU A 49 5.01 7.62 -2.83
N PHE A 50 4.95 8.70 -3.60
CA PHE A 50 3.74 9.49 -3.82
C PHE A 50 2.64 8.68 -4.53
N ILE A 51 3.01 7.92 -5.57
CA ILE A 51 2.11 7.02 -6.31
C ILE A 51 1.63 5.88 -5.40
N GLY A 52 2.53 5.30 -4.59
CA GLY A 52 2.17 4.29 -3.58
C GLY A 52 1.20 4.85 -2.54
N LEU A 53 1.40 6.09 -2.09
CA LEU A 53 0.49 6.75 -1.13
C LEU A 53 -0.89 7.02 -1.75
N LEU A 54 -0.91 7.48 -3.01
CA LEU A 54 -2.16 7.67 -3.76
C LEU A 54 -2.86 6.35 -4.06
N GLY A 55 -2.12 5.26 -4.27
CA GLY A 55 -2.66 3.92 -4.46
C GLY A 55 -3.32 3.33 -3.21
N PHE A 56 -2.92 3.76 -2.02
CA PHE A 56 -3.44 3.28 -0.73
C PHE A 56 -4.96 3.47 -0.56
N PRO A 57 -5.54 4.66 -0.78
CA PRO A 57 -6.99 4.84 -0.73
C PRO A 57 -7.71 4.03 -1.82
N PHE A 58 -7.15 3.87 -3.02
CA PHE A 58 -7.74 3.00 -4.04
C PHE A 58 -7.74 1.55 -3.61
N ALA A 59 -6.65 1.06 -3.02
CA ALA A 59 -6.57 -0.31 -2.52
C ALA A 59 -7.56 -0.56 -1.37
N LEU A 60 -7.78 0.42 -0.49
CA LEU A 60 -8.82 0.35 0.54
C LEU A 60 -10.24 0.33 -0.06
N LEU A 61 -10.50 1.12 -1.10
CA LEU A 61 -11.79 1.11 -1.80
C LEU A 61 -12.04 -0.22 -2.51
N PHE A 62 -11.04 -0.77 -3.21
CA PHE A 62 -11.12 -2.10 -3.82
C PHE A 62 -11.28 -3.19 -2.76
N ALA A 63 -10.57 -3.11 -1.64
CA ALA A 63 -10.72 -4.04 -0.52
C ALA A 63 -12.15 -4.04 0.02
N TRP A 64 -12.76 -2.85 0.18
CA TRP A 64 -14.12 -2.69 0.67
C TRP A 64 -15.17 -3.15 -0.35
N ALA A 65 -14.98 -2.88 -1.65
CA ALA A 65 -15.92 -3.27 -2.70
C ALA A 65 -15.87 -4.78 -3.03
N LEU A 66 -14.73 -5.45 -2.84
CA LEU A 66 -14.59 -6.89 -3.04
C LEU A 66 -14.94 -7.74 -1.79
N SER A 67 -15.33 -7.13 -0.66
CA SER A 67 -15.61 -7.81 0.63
C SER A 67 -17.03 -7.69 1.16
#